data_AF-A0A6G6J8E6-F1
#
_entry.id   AF-A0A6G6J8E6-F1
#
_cell.length_a   1.000
_cell.length_b   1.000
_cell.length_c   1.000
_cell.angle_alpha   90.00
_cell.angle_beta   90.00
_cell.angle_gamma   90.00
#
_symmetry.space_group_name_H-M   'P 1'
#
loop_
_entity.id
_entity.type
_entity.pdbx_description
1 polymer ?
#
loop_
_entity_poly.entity_id
_entity_poly.type
_entity_poly.pdbx_seq_one_letter_code
_entity_poly.pdbx_strand_id
1 'polypeptide(L)'
;MSTKLLKTLAAVAAFASIAACSSKYEPRESIVAEQAKPIKPLYTPQTELERRAYEEGVTQVLTDLKGKMRARDRFTWDPPMIECGVEIPARVQNGMLVPSHKECVQIAPGRWTEEAPTYLPVLGQ
;
A
#
# COMPACT_ATOMS: atom_id res chain seq x y z
N MET A 1 -32.12 35.14 20.27
CA MET A 1 -32.03 33.90 19.47
C MET A 1 -32.69 32.77 20.24
N SER A 2 -33.68 32.10 19.64
CA SER A 2 -34.52 31.11 20.33
C SER A 2 -33.71 29.83 20.64
N THR A 3 -33.72 29.39 21.90
CA THR A 3 -33.03 28.17 22.37
C THR A 3 -33.44 26.90 21.61
N LYS A 4 -34.61 26.93 20.96
CA LYS A 4 -35.10 25.84 20.10
C LYS A 4 -34.27 25.71 18.80
N LEU A 5 -33.85 26.83 18.21
CA LEU A 5 -33.03 26.87 16.98
C LEU A 5 -31.61 26.34 17.22
N LEU A 6 -31.03 26.62 18.40
CA LEU A 6 -29.72 26.11 18.79
C LEU A 6 -29.73 24.59 18.99
N LYS A 7 -30.79 24.06 19.60
CA LYS A 7 -30.95 22.61 19.80
C LYS A 7 -31.13 21.85 18.49
N THR A 8 -31.88 22.42 17.54
CA THR A 8 -32.04 21.82 16.21
C THR A 8 -30.75 21.86 15.41
N LEU A 9 -29.98 22.95 15.48
CA LEU A 9 -28.67 23.05 14.82
C LEU A 9 -27.65 22.06 15.40
N ALA A 10 -27.61 21.93 16.73
CA ALA A 10 -26.74 20.97 17.40
C ALA A 10 -27.10 19.51 17.05
N ALA A 11 -28.39 19.18 16.94
CA ALA A 11 -28.83 17.86 16.53
C ALA A 11 -28.44 17.54 15.07
N VAL A 12 -28.58 18.50 14.15
CA VAL A 12 -28.19 18.32 12.74
C VAL A 12 -26.67 18.17 12.59
N ALA A 13 -25.89 18.94 13.35
CA ALA A 13 -24.43 18.84 13.35
C ALA A 13 -23.94 17.48 13.89
N ALA A 14 -24.60 16.94 14.93
CA ALA A 14 -24.29 15.62 15.47
C ALA A 14 -24.66 14.46 14.52
N PHE A 15 -25.72 14.61 13.72
CA PHE A 15 -26.05 13.62 12.69
C PHE A 15 -25.09 13.66 11.49
N ALA A 16 -24.58 14.85 11.13
CA ALA A 16 -23.62 15.00 10.04
C ALA A 16 -22.24 14.41 10.35
N SER A 17 -21.79 14.45 11.61
CA SER A 17 -20.50 13.88 12.02
C SER A 17 -20.49 12.35 12.05
N ILE A 18 -21.64 11.71 12.31
CA ILE A 18 -21.76 10.24 12.29
C ILE A 18 -21.80 9.69 10.86
N ALA A 19 -22.33 10.47 9.90
CA ALA A 19 -22.37 10.09 8.49
C ALA A 19 -20.99 10.18 7.79
N ALA A 20 -20.08 11.01 8.29
CA ALA A 20 -18.75 11.21 7.68
C ALA A 20 -17.73 10.09 8.01
N CYS A 21 -17.96 9.30 9.07
CA CYS A 21 -17.11 8.14 9.41
C CYS A 21 -17.66 6.81 8.87
N SER A 22 -18.81 6.84 8.20
CA SER A 22 -19.39 5.70 7.48
C SER A 22 -19.11 5.85 5.99
N SER A 23 -17.85 6.06 5.60
CA SER A 23 -17.46 5.68 4.24
C SER A 23 -17.73 4.18 4.14
N LYS A 24 -18.80 3.79 3.44
CA LYS A 24 -18.90 2.42 2.94
C LYS A 24 -17.55 2.16 2.29
N TYR A 25 -16.83 1.16 2.78
CA TYR A 25 -15.73 0.59 2.03
C TYR A 25 -16.33 0.20 0.69
N GLU A 26 -16.16 1.03 -0.34
CA GLU A 26 -16.41 0.62 -1.71
C GLU A 26 -15.40 -0.50 -1.92
N PRO A 27 -15.84 -1.77 -2.01
CA PRO A 27 -14.96 -2.79 -2.48
C PRO A 27 -14.60 -2.32 -3.88
N ARG A 28 -13.33 -1.95 -4.07
CA ARG A 28 -12.74 -1.73 -5.38
C ARG A 28 -13.31 -2.84 -6.26
N GLU A 29 -14.11 -2.48 -7.28
CA GLU A 29 -14.78 -3.46 -8.13
C GLU A 29 -13.74 -4.53 -8.44
N SER A 30 -13.95 -5.73 -7.89
CA SER A 30 -13.10 -6.85 -8.21
C SER A 30 -13.17 -6.92 -9.73
N ILE A 31 -12.04 -6.81 -10.40
CA ILE A 31 -11.90 -7.05 -11.83
C ILE A 31 -12.16 -8.54 -12.04
N VAL A 32 -13.38 -9.00 -11.78
CA VAL A 32 -13.82 -10.38 -11.71
C VAL A 32 -15.30 -10.43 -12.12
N ALA A 33 -15.59 -9.77 -13.23
CA ALA A 33 -16.44 -10.37 -14.25
C ALA A 33 -15.64 -10.35 -15.56
N GLU A 34 -14.38 -10.79 -15.50
CA GLU A 34 -13.65 -11.14 -16.69
C GLU A 34 -14.42 -12.32 -17.29
N GLN A 35 -15.19 -12.05 -18.35
CA GLN A 35 -15.87 -13.07 -19.14
C GLN A 35 -14.91 -14.24 -19.30
N ALA A 36 -15.30 -15.43 -18.83
CA ALA A 36 -14.44 -16.61 -18.85
C ALA A 36 -13.93 -16.77 -20.29
N LYS A 37 -12.67 -16.37 -20.54
CA LYS A 37 -12.06 -16.47 -21.86
C LYS A 37 -12.20 -17.93 -22.26
N PRO A 38 -12.66 -18.22 -23.50
CA PRO A 38 -12.84 -19.60 -23.92
C PRO A 38 -11.53 -20.35 -23.69
N ILE A 39 -11.59 -21.37 -22.83
CA ILE A 39 -10.44 -22.20 -22.48
C ILE A 39 -10.07 -22.93 -23.77
N LYS A 40 -9.06 -22.41 -24.48
CA LYS A 40 -8.52 -23.10 -25.65
C LYS A 40 -7.94 -24.44 -25.16
N PRO A 41 -8.19 -25.55 -25.85
CA PRO A 41 -7.60 -26.82 -25.48
C PRO A 41 -6.08 -26.69 -25.46
N LEU A 42 -5.46 -27.15 -24.38
CA LEU A 42 -4.00 -27.18 -24.25
C LEU A 42 -3.44 -28.06 -25.36
N TYR A 43 -2.56 -27.49 -26.19
CA TYR A 43 -1.87 -28.25 -27.24
C TYR A 43 -1.00 -29.31 -26.58
N THR A 44 -1.21 -30.57 -26.95
CA THR A 44 -0.36 -31.68 -26.52
C THR A 44 0.70 -31.93 -27.60
N PRO A 45 1.99 -32.00 -27.24
CA PRO A 45 3.05 -32.28 -28.20
C PRO A 45 2.82 -33.68 -28.79
N GLN A 46 2.90 -33.80 -30.12
CA GLN A 46 2.63 -35.07 -30.81
C GLN A 46 3.93 -35.86 -31.04
N THR A 47 5.07 -35.18 -31.05
CA THR A 47 6.38 -35.79 -31.26
C THR A 47 7.28 -35.67 -30.02
N GLU A 48 8.26 -36.58 -29.90
CA GLU A 48 9.23 -36.53 -28.80
C GLU A 48 10.09 -35.26 -28.81
N LEU A 49 10.38 -34.74 -30.01
CA LEU A 49 11.15 -33.51 -30.20
C LEU A 49 10.37 -32.28 -29.72
N GLU A 50 9.09 -32.20 -30.09
CA GLU A 50 8.17 -31.16 -29.57
C GLU A 50 7.99 -31.27 -28.07
N ARG A 51 7.95 -32.49 -27.52
CA ARG A 51 7.84 -32.69 -26.07
C ARG A 51 9.04 -32.11 -25.33
N ARG A 52 10.26 -32.37 -25.83
CA ARG A 52 11.50 -31.82 -25.24
C ARG A 52 11.56 -30.30 -25.36
N ALA A 53 11.21 -29.74 -26.52
CA ALA A 53 11.17 -28.29 -26.72
C ALA A 53 10.13 -27.61 -25.81
N TYR A 54 8.97 -28.25 -25.61
CA TYR A 54 7.94 -27.77 -24.70
C TYR A 54 8.40 -27.83 -23.23
N GLU A 55 9.00 -28.94 -22.80
CA GLU A 55 9.56 -29.09 -21.46
C GLU A 55 10.63 -28.02 -21.17
N GLU A 56 11.56 -27.81 -22.11
CA GLU A 56 12.59 -26.77 -22.00
C GLU A 56 11.98 -25.36 -21.93
N GLY A 57 11.05 -25.04 -22.82
CA GLY A 57 10.35 -23.75 -22.81
C GLY A 57 9.59 -23.49 -21.50
N VAL A 58 8.91 -24.50 -20.96
CA VAL A 58 8.22 -24.39 -19.66
C VAL A 58 9.23 -24.13 -18.55
N THR A 59 10.36 -24.84 -18.51
CA THR A 59 11.39 -24.61 -17.47
C THR A 59 11.98 -23.20 -17.54
N GLN A 60 12.18 -22.64 -18.74
CA GLN A 60 12.68 -21.29 -18.94
C GLN A 60 11.67 -20.24 -18.43
N VAL A 61 10.39 -20.38 -18.78
CA VAL A 61 9.32 -19.48 -18.33
C VAL A 61 9.15 -19.55 -16.81
N LEU A 62 9.19 -20.74 -16.22
CA LEU A 62 9.10 -20.91 -14.78
C LEU A 62 10.29 -20.30 -14.05
N THR A 63 11.48 -20.37 -14.64
CA THR A 63 12.69 -19.75 -14.08
C THR A 63 12.60 -18.22 -14.13
N ASP A 64 12.09 -17.66 -15.22
CA ASP A 64 11.84 -16.22 -15.36
C ASP A 64 10.74 -15.74 -14.38
N LEU A 65 9.60 -16.43 -14.31
CA LEU A 65 8.53 -16.13 -13.35
C LEU A 65 9.03 -16.19 -11.91
N LYS A 66 9.80 -17.20 -11.56
CA LYS A 66 10.40 -17.34 -10.23
C LYS A 66 11.33 -16.17 -9.90
N GLY A 67 12.08 -15.68 -10.88
CA GLY A 67 12.92 -14.49 -10.72
C GLY A 67 12.08 -13.23 -10.57
N LYS A 68 11.06 -13.02 -11.41
CA LYS A 68 10.13 -11.87 -11.32
C LYS A 68 9.34 -11.84 -10.02
N MET A 69 8.91 -12.99 -9.50
CA MET A 69 8.25 -13.11 -8.20
C MET A 69 9.18 -12.79 -7.01
N ARG A 70 10.50 -12.85 -7.22
CA ARG A 70 11.50 -12.56 -6.20
C ARG A 70 12.15 -11.21 -6.37
N ALA A 71 11.96 -10.56 -7.52
CA ALA A 71 12.38 -9.21 -7.76
C ALA A 71 11.68 -8.32 -6.74
N ARG A 72 12.45 -7.79 -5.79
CA ARG A 72 12.00 -6.71 -4.94
C ARG A 72 12.35 -5.39 -5.61
N ASP A 73 11.55 -4.37 -5.35
CA ASP A 73 11.89 -3.02 -5.77
C ASP A 73 13.25 -2.65 -5.17
N ARG A 74 14.15 -2.13 -6.02
CA ARG A 74 15.50 -1.73 -5.60
C ARG A 74 15.45 -0.67 -4.49
N PHE A 75 14.42 0.16 -4.50
CA PHE A 75 14.23 1.22 -3.51
C PHE A 75 12.96 0.98 -2.72
N THR A 76 13.11 0.75 -1.43
CA THR A 76 12.01 0.62 -0.48
C THR A 76 11.92 1.88 0.38
N TRP A 77 10.70 2.38 0.59
CA TRP A 77 10.47 3.53 1.47
C TRP A 77 10.26 3.05 2.90
N ASP A 78 11.20 3.41 3.78
CA ASP A 78 11.04 3.24 5.22
C ASP A 78 10.28 4.45 5.79
N PRO A 79 9.09 4.26 6.42
CA PRO A 79 8.34 5.37 7.00
C PRO A 79 9.10 6.00 8.19
N PRO A 80 8.86 7.30 8.47
CA PRO A 80 9.49 7.96 9.61
C PRO A 80 9.05 7.33 10.93
N MET A 81 9.98 7.26 11.88
CA MET A 81 9.66 6.82 13.24
C MET A 81 9.17 8.02 14.05
N ILE A 82 7.93 7.93 14.51
CA ILE A 82 7.26 8.94 15.34
C ILE A 82 7.05 8.33 16.71
N GLU A 83 7.59 8.97 17.75
CA GLU A 83 7.34 8.58 19.14
C GLU A 83 6.38 9.58 19.77
N CYS A 84 5.27 9.06 20.28
CA CYS A 84 4.24 9.85 20.96
C CYS A 84 4.40 9.75 22.46
N GLY A 85 4.16 10.86 23.16
CA GLY A 85 4.21 10.91 24.62
C GLY A 85 5.52 11.46 25.19
N VAL A 86 6.38 12.00 24.33
CA VAL A 86 7.58 12.74 24.75
C VAL A 86 7.15 14.01 25.47
N GLU A 87 7.63 14.19 26.70
CA GLU A 87 7.34 15.37 27.51
C GLU A 87 8.27 16.50 27.10
N ILE A 88 7.70 17.54 26.47
CA ILE A 88 8.43 18.73 26.06
C ILE A 88 8.42 19.73 27.22
N PRO A 89 9.58 20.21 27.66
CA PRO A 89 9.65 21.19 28.74
C PRO A 89 9.02 22.52 28.30
N ALA A 90 8.47 23.26 29.27
CA ALA A 90 7.94 24.58 29.02
C ALA A 90 9.02 25.52 28.46
N ARG A 91 8.66 26.33 27.46
CA ARG A 91 9.57 27.30 26.84
C ARG A 91 8.85 28.60 26.53
N VAL A 92 9.60 29.70 26.56
CA VAL A 92 9.11 31.01 26.11
C VAL A 92 9.55 31.21 24.67
N GLN A 93 8.59 31.34 23.75
CA GLN A 93 8.85 31.58 22.34
C GLN A 93 8.08 32.83 21.91
N ASN A 94 8.79 33.82 21.36
CA ASN A 94 8.21 35.09 20.91
C ASN A 94 7.40 35.83 22.00
N GLY A 95 7.87 35.79 23.25
CA GLY A 95 7.19 36.45 24.38
C GLY A 95 5.96 35.72 24.92
N MET A 96 5.59 34.56 24.34
CA MET A 96 4.50 33.72 24.82
C MET A 96 5.05 32.47 25.52
N LEU A 97 4.46 32.10 26.66
CA LEU A 97 4.78 30.87 27.38
C LEU A 97 4.06 29.69 26.71
N VAL A 98 4.83 28.73 26.21
CA VAL A 98 4.33 27.42 25.82
C VAL A 98 4.50 26.50 27.03
N PRO A 99 3.41 26.02 27.66
CA PRO A 99 3.49 25.16 28.84
C PRO A 99 4.06 23.79 28.50
N SER A 100 4.47 23.03 29.52
CA SER A 100 4.88 21.63 29.32
C SER A 100 3.70 20.82 28.79
N HIS A 101 3.97 20.02 27.77
CA HIS A 101 2.96 19.19 27.11
C HIS A 101 3.60 17.94 26.53
N LYS A 102 2.75 16.97 26.21
CA LYS A 102 3.17 15.76 25.49
C LYS A 102 2.90 15.96 24.01
N GLU A 103 3.91 15.75 23.19
CA GLU A 103 3.80 15.83 21.73
C GLU A 103 4.32 14.55 21.08
N CYS A 104 3.93 14.31 19.84
CA CYS A 104 4.55 13.29 19.00
C CYS A 104 5.71 13.92 18.25
N VAL A 105 6.92 13.41 18.46
CA VAL A 105 8.13 13.92 17.83
C VAL A 105 8.64 12.90 16.83
N GLN A 106 9.07 13.39 15.67
CA GLN A 106 9.74 12.57 14.67
C GLN A 106 11.19 12.35 15.11
N ILE A 107 11.54 11.12 15.45
CA ILE A 107 12.90 10.74 15.87
C ILE A 107 13.79 10.51 14.66
N ALA A 108 13.23 9.86 13.64
CA ALA A 108 13.94 9.52 12.43
C ALA A 108 13.14 9.95 11.19
N PRO A 109 13.78 10.61 10.21
CA PRO A 109 13.18 10.86 8.92
C PRO A 109 12.90 9.55 8.19
N GLY A 110 11.85 9.55 7.37
CA GLY A 110 11.66 8.48 6.40
C GLY A 110 12.79 8.53 5.39
N ARG A 111 13.21 7.37 4.90
CA ARG A 111 14.33 7.26 3.98
C ARG A 111 14.06 6.21 2.92
N TRP A 112 14.69 6.40 1.77
CA TRP A 112 14.80 5.36 0.76
C TRP A 112 15.96 4.45 1.13
N THR A 113 15.69 3.16 1.28
CA THR A 113 16.73 2.14 1.45
C THR A 113 16.92 1.42 0.13
N GLU A 114 18.18 1.25 -0.26
CA GLU A 114 18.54 0.44 -1.41
C GLU A 114 18.72 -1.00 -0.94
N GLU A 115 17.83 -1.89 -1.38
CA GLU A 115 18.04 -3.32 -1.20
C GLU A 115 18.91 -3.85 -2.34
N ALA A 116 19.84 -4.76 -2.01
CA ALA A 116 20.69 -5.38 -3.02
C ALA A 116 19.81 -6.06 -4.08
N PRO A 117 19.95 -5.72 -5.37
CA PRO A 117 19.12 -6.32 -6.40
C PRO A 117 19.41 -7.81 -6.44
N THR A 118 18.38 -8.63 -6.22
CA THR A 118 18.47 -10.05 -6.56
C THR A 118 18.56 -10.12 -8.08
N TYR A 119 19.79 -10.27 -8.58
CA TYR A 119 20.10 -10.27 -10.01
C TYR A 119 19.17 -11.20 -10.79
N LEU A 120 18.41 -10.61 -11.71
CA LEU A 120 17.79 -11.31 -12.83
C LEU A 120 18.71 -11.07 -14.05
N PRO A 121 19.20 -12.11 -14.74
CA PRO A 121 19.79 -11.90 -16.05
C PRO A 121 18.69 -11.39 -16.99
N VAL A 122 18.87 -10.18 -17.52
CA VAL A 122 18.00 -9.63 -18.56
C VAL A 122 18.24 -10.46 -19.81
N LEU A 123 17.26 -11.29 -20.18
CA LEU A 123 17.25 -11.95 -21.49
C LEU A 123 16.72 -10.94 -22.51
N GLY A 124 17.58 -10.49 -23.43
CA GLY A 124 17.19 -9.72 -24.62
C GLY A 124 17.93 -8.39 -24.80
N GLN A 125 19.17 -8.46 -25.28
CA GLN A 125 19.68 -7.57 -26.32
C GLN A 125 20.10 -8.42 -27.51
#